data_AF-A0A2I0WEE0-F1
#
_entry.id   AF-A0A2I0WEE0-F1
#
_cell.length_a   1.000
_cell.length_b   1.000
_cell.length_c   1.000
_cell.angle_alpha   90.00
_cell.angle_beta   90.00
_cell.angle_gamma   90.00
#
_symmetry.space_group_name_H-M   'P 1'
#
loop_
_entity.id
_entity.type
_entity.pdbx_description
1 polymer ?
#
loop_
_entity_poly.entity_id
_entity_poly.type
_entity_poly.pdbx_seq_one_letter_code
_entity_poly.pdbx_strand_id
1 'polypeptide(L)' 'MPLSIFNRLDIGEIQPSSITLKGVKEDVLIKIDKFIFPFNFIILDMEEDREIPLILGRTFIEIEKVMIDVQK' A
#
# COMPACT_ATOMS: atom_id res chain seq x y z
N MET A 1 12.19 2.02 -1.91
CA MET A 1 13.31 2.59 -2.71
C MET A 1 14.33 3.16 -1.74
N PRO A 2 15.62 2.81 -1.84
CA PRO A 2 16.65 3.39 -0.97
C PRO A 2 16.75 4.91 -1.14
N LEU A 3 17.02 5.64 -0.06
CA LEU A 3 17.15 7.10 -0.07
C LEU A 3 18.23 7.58 -1.06
N SER A 4 19.34 6.84 -1.16
CA SER A 4 20.41 7.13 -2.12
C SER A 4 19.96 7.07 -3.58
N ILE A 5 18.99 6.21 -3.91
CA ILE A 5 18.41 6.13 -5.26
C ILE A 5 17.47 7.30 -5.49
N PHE A 6 16.60 7.62 -4.51
CA PHE A 6 15.71 8.78 -4.61
C PHE A 6 16.51 10.06 -4.90
N ASN A 7 17.57 10.32 -4.12
CA ASN A 7 18.40 11.52 -4.27
C ASN A 7 19.12 11.57 -5.63
N ARG A 8 19.45 10.42 -6.22
CA ARG A 8 20.07 10.35 -7.55
C ARG A 8 19.08 10.61 -8.69
N LEU A 9 17.79 10.37 -8.47
CA LEU A 9 16.75 10.52 -9.49
C LEU A 9 16.21 11.95 -9.58
N ASP A 10 16.49 12.80 -8.59
CA ASP A 10 16.06 14.22 -8.55
C ASP A 10 14.56 14.40 -8.80
N ILE A 11 13.75 13.54 -8.18
CA ILE A 11 12.29 13.46 -8.37
C ILE A 11 11.51 14.36 -7.40
N GLY A 12 12.18 15.30 -6.71
CA GLY A 12 11.57 16.27 -5.79
C GLY A 12 12.06 16.15 -4.35
N GLU A 13 11.47 16.95 -3.46
CA GLU A 13 11.79 16.96 -2.04
C GLU A 13 10.98 15.92 -1.26
N ILE A 14 11.59 15.31 -0.26
CA ILE A 14 10.89 14.41 0.68
C ILE A 14 10.35 15.24 1.84
N GLN A 15 9.04 15.21 2.05
CA GLN A 15 8.47 15.66 3.32
C GLN A 15 8.56 14.53 4.35
N PRO A 16 9.18 14.77 5.53
CA PRO A 16 9.20 13.79 6.61
C PRO A 16 7.77 13.42 7.04
N SER A 17 7.50 12.13 7.13
CA SER A 17 6.23 11.60 7.65
C SER A 17 6.48 10.74 8.88
N SER A 18 5.62 10.83 9.90
CA SER A 18 5.65 9.97 11.09
C SER A 18 5.07 8.58 10.81
N ILE A 19 5.64 7.87 9.83
CA ILE A 19 5.22 6.52 9.44
C ILE A 19 6.34 5.56 9.84
N THR A 20 6.03 4.59 10.69
CA THR A 20 6.98 3.56 11.11
C THR A 20 6.54 2.19 10.60
N LEU A 21 7.42 1.49 9.88
CA LEU A 21 7.18 0.09 9.51
C LEU A 21 7.15 -0.80 10.76
N LYS A 22 6.01 -1.47 11.01
CA LYS A 22 5.89 -2.43 12.12
C LYS A 22 6.18 -3.86 11.70
N GLY A 23 5.91 -4.21 10.45
CA GLY A 23 6.22 -5.53 9.93
C GLY A 23 5.39 -5.92 8.73
N VAL A 24 5.47 -7.20 8.39
CA VAL A 24 4.70 -7.82 7.30
C VAL A 24 3.82 -8.90 7.90
N LYS A 25 2.56 -8.95 7.47
CA LYS A 25 1.63 -10.04 7.80
C LYS A 25 1.27 -10.76 6.52
N GLU A 26 1.63 -12.03 6.45
CA GLU A 26 1.36 -12.89 5.30
C GLU A 26 0.01 -13.61 5.44
N ASP A 27 -0.55 -14.01 4.30
CA ASP A 27 -1.75 -14.84 4.16
C ASP A 27 -2.99 -14.33 4.91
N VAL A 28 -3.17 -13.01 4.98
CA VAL A 28 -4.39 -12.40 5.50
C VAL A 28 -5.52 -12.61 4.49
N LEU A 29 -6.54 -13.35 4.89
CA LEU A 29 -7.74 -13.54 4.09
C LEU A 29 -8.60 -12.27 4.10
N ILE A 30 -8.78 -11.65 2.94
CA ILE A 30 -9.69 -10.51 2.77
C ILE A 30 -10.85 -10.91 1.88
N LYS A 31 -12.05 -10.52 2.31
CA LYS A 31 -13.27 -10.64 1.53
C LYS A 31 -13.48 -9.39 0.68
N ILE A 32 -13.55 -9.56 -0.64
CA ILE A 32 -13.89 -8.49 -1.59
C ILE A 32 -15.17 -8.93 -2.32
N ASP A 33 -16.25 -8.19 -2.11
CA ASP A 33 -17.60 -8.57 -2.52
C ASP A 33 -17.96 -9.99 -2.01
N LYS A 34 -17.98 -10.99 -2.90
CA LYS A 34 -18.30 -12.39 -2.59
C LYS A 34 -17.09 -13.32 -2.56
N PHE A 35 -15.90 -12.82 -2.88
CA PHE A 35 -14.68 -13.61 -3.00
C PHE A 35 -13.78 -13.40 -1.79
N ILE A 36 -12.95 -14.40 -1.47
CA ILE A 36 -11.97 -14.34 -0.38
C ILE A 36 -10.61 -14.67 -0.98
N PHE A 37 -9.62 -13.82 -0.68
CA PHE A 37 -8.28 -13.94 -1.21
C PHE A 37 -7.23 -13.81 -0.09
N PRO A 38 -6.17 -14.63 -0.11
CA PRO A 38 -5.03 -14.45 0.78
C PRO A 38 -4.14 -13.31 0.29
N PHE A 39 -3.69 -12.46 1.22
CA PHE A 39 -2.84 -11.31 0.91
C PHE A 39 -1.75 -11.07 1.95
N ASN A 40 -0.65 -10.50 1.47
CA ASN A 40 0.44 -10.03 2.31
C ASN A 40 0.30 -8.52 2.53
N PHE A 41 0.27 -8.10 3.79
CA PHE A 41 0.19 -6.70 4.20
C PHE A 41 1.48 -6.20 4.81
N ILE A 42 1.82 -4.96 4.49
CA ILE A 42 2.80 -4.19 5.24
C ILE A 42 2.02 -3.40 6.29
N ILE A 43 2.33 -3.62 7.56
CA ILE A 43 1.71 -2.90 8.68
C ILE A 43 2.56 -1.68 8.99
N LEU A 44 1.94 -0.51 8.88
CA LEU A 44 2.53 0.78 9.18
C LEU A 44 1.87 1.34 10.43
N ASP A 45 2.68 1.89 11.34
CA ASP A 45 2.22 2.69 12.47
C ASP A 45 2.30 4.15 12.06
N MET A 46 1.12 4.73 11.91
CA MET A 46 0.89 6.10 11.48
C MET A 46 -0.40 6.59 12.13
N GLU A 47 -0.62 7.90 12.14
CA GLU A 47 -1.90 8.45 12.57
C GLU A 47 -3.03 7.91 11.69
N GLU A 48 -4.15 7.58 12.32
CA GLU A 48 -5.32 7.05 11.62
C GLU A 48 -5.88 8.13 10.69
N ASP A 49 -5.68 7.93 9.38
CA ASP A 49 -6.32 8.73 8.36
C ASP A 49 -7.66 8.09 7.99
N ARG A 50 -8.75 8.76 8.34
CA ARG A 50 -10.12 8.28 8.04
C ARG A 50 -10.44 8.35 6.55
N GLU A 51 -9.71 9.13 5.77
CA GLU A 51 -9.88 9.24 4.32
C GLU A 51 -9.11 8.15 3.59
N ILE A 52 -7.97 7.69 4.12
CA ILE A 52 -7.13 6.64 3.52
C ILE A 52 -6.83 5.51 4.52
N PRO A 53 -7.84 4.71 4.90
CA PRO A 53 -7.65 3.65 5.89
C PRO A 53 -6.87 2.44 5.36
N LEU A 54 -6.71 2.28 4.04
CA LEU A 54 -6.05 1.12 3.42
C LEU A 54 -5.40 1.50 2.08
N ILE A 55 -4.12 1.15 1.91
CA ILE A 55 -3.40 1.31 0.65
C ILE A 55 -3.22 -0.07 0.01
N LEU A 56 -3.86 -0.28 -1.14
CA LEU A 56 -3.68 -1.48 -1.96
C LEU A 56 -2.51 -1.24 -2.92
N GLY A 57 -1.41 -1.97 -2.71
CA GLY A 57 -0.20 -1.83 -3.54
C GLY A 57 -0.39 -2.35 -4.97
N ARG A 58 0.54 -2.04 -5.89
CA ARG A 58 0.48 -2.51 -7.30
C ARG A 58 0.37 -4.03 -7.44
N THR A 59 0.99 -4.77 -6.54
CA THR A 59 0.92 -6.23 -6.50
C THR A 59 -0.52 -6.74 -6.34
N PHE A 60 -1.39 -6.00 -5.64
CA PHE A 60 -2.83 -6.31 -5.56
C PHE A 60 -3.49 -6.29 -6.95
N ILE A 61 -3.12 -5.30 -7.76
CA ILE A 61 -3.71 -5.08 -9.10
C ILE A 61 -3.24 -6.16 -10.07
N GLU A 62 -1.98 -6.60 -9.95
CA GLU A 62 -1.37 -7.57 -10.87
C GLU A 62 -1.84 -9.02 -10.65
N ILE A 63 -2.11 -9.43 -9.41
CA ILE A 63 -2.44 -10.84 -9.10
C ILE A 63 -3.82 -11.25 -9.63
N GLU A 64 -4.80 -10.34 -9.63
CA GLU A 64 -6.23 -10.68 -9.79
C GLU A 64 -6.86 -10.17 -11.11
N LYS A 65 -6.08 -9.61 -12.04
CA LYS A 65 -6.63 -8.84 -13.19
C LYS A 65 -7.71 -7.84 -12.73
N VAL A 66 -7.50 -7.21 -11.58
CA VAL A 66 -8.46 -6.28 -10.99
C VAL A 66 -8.70 -5.15 -11.98
N MET A 67 -9.97 -4.98 -12.38
CA MET A 67 -10.39 -3.83 -13.15
C MET A 67 -10.77 -2.71 -12.18
N ILE A 68 -10.00 -1.63 -12.21
CA ILE A 68 -10.29 -0.43 -11.41
C ILE A 68 -11.15 0.50 -12.27
N ASP A 69 -12.44 0.58 -11.97
CA ASP A 69 -13.33 1.59 -12.54
C ASP A 69 -13.27 2.86 -11.67
N VAL A 70 -12.72 3.95 -12.22
CA VAL A 70 -12.62 5.24 -11.54
C VAL A 70 -13.66 6.17 -12.15
N GLN A 71 -14.73 6.43 -11.40
CA GLN A 71 -15.75 7.39 -11.80
C GLN A 71 -15.32 8.81 -11.39
N LYS A 72 -15.63 9.79 -12.24
CA LYS A 72 -15.27 11.20 -12.09
C LYS A 72 -16.22 11.95 -11.16
#